data_AF-A0A977MMX7-F1
#
_entry.id   AF-A0A977MMX7-F1
#
_cell.length_a   1.000
_cell.length_b   1.000
_cell.length_c   1.000
_cell.angle_alpha   90.00
_cell.angle_beta   90.00
_cell.angle_gamma   90.00
#
_symmetry.space_group_name_H-M   'P 1'
#
loop_
_entity.id
_entity.type
_entity.pdbx_description
1 polymer ?
#
loop_
_entity_poly.entity_id
_entity_poly.type
_entity_poly.pdbx_seq_one_letter_code
_entity_poly.pdbx_strand_id
1 'polypeptide(L)'
;EEEEETPEIDIMINNVVCSFSVKCHLNLRQIALNGVNVEFRRENGMVTMKLRRPYTTASIWSSGRVTCTGATSEDQAKVAARRYARALQKLGFQVRFRNFRVVNVLGTCRMPFGIRIIAFSKKYKEA
;
A
#
# COMPACT_ATOMS: atom_id res chain seq x y z
N GLU A 1 9.55 46.13 -7.85
CA GLU A 1 8.61 45.07 -8.21
C GLU A 1 8.83 43.96 -7.19
N GLU A 2 7.90 43.80 -6.25
CA GLU A 2 7.98 42.74 -5.24
C GLU A 2 7.37 41.49 -5.88
N GLU A 3 8.18 40.45 -6.07
CA GLU A 3 7.71 39.14 -6.51
C GLU A 3 6.79 38.60 -5.39
N GLU A 4 5.50 38.43 -5.68
CA GLU A 4 4.58 37.76 -4.75
C GLU A 4 5.06 36.32 -4.55
N GLU A 5 5.68 36.03 -3.39
CA GLU A 5 6.08 34.66 -3.01
C GLU A 5 4.85 33.75 -3.07
N THR A 6 4.83 32.82 -4.03
CA THR A 6 3.79 31.79 -4.08
C THR A 6 3.88 30.95 -2.82
N PRO A 7 2.79 30.79 -2.04
CA PRO A 7 2.86 30.03 -0.81
C PRO A 7 3.25 28.59 -1.11
N GLU A 8 4.35 28.11 -0.53
CA GLU A 8 4.79 26.73 -0.67
C GLU A 8 3.76 25.78 0.00
N ILE A 9 3.19 24.88 -0.78
CA ILE A 9 2.27 23.84 -0.29
C ILE A 9 3.05 22.54 -0.16
N ASP A 10 3.27 22.11 1.07
CA ASP A 10 3.87 20.80 1.33
C ASP A 10 2.82 19.68 1.17
N ILE A 11 3.16 18.66 0.38
CA ILE A 11 2.33 17.49 0.11
C ILE A 11 2.96 16.29 0.82
N MET A 12 2.32 15.86 1.91
CA MET A 12 2.76 14.70 2.67
C MET A 12 2.13 13.42 2.11
N ILE A 13 2.97 12.46 1.73
CA ILE A 13 2.52 11.13 1.32
C ILE A 13 2.28 10.25 2.54
N ASN A 14 1.02 9.91 2.78
CA ASN A 14 0.61 9.13 3.96
C ASN A 14 0.43 7.64 3.67
N ASN A 15 0.12 7.28 2.42
CA ASN A 15 -0.08 5.88 2.07
C ASN A 15 0.29 5.62 0.61
N VAL A 16 1.08 4.58 0.40
CA VAL A 16 1.37 4.01 -0.91
C VAL A 16 0.90 2.56 -0.88
N VAL A 17 0.01 2.24 -1.80
CA VAL A 17 -0.50 0.90 -2.03
C VAL A 17 0.20 0.32 -3.25
N CYS A 18 0.82 -0.85 -3.12
CA CYS A 18 1.46 -1.54 -4.22
C CYS A 18 0.91 -2.95 -4.40
N SER A 19 1.02 -3.49 -5.62
CA SER A 19 0.68 -4.86 -5.93
C SER A 19 1.81 -5.53 -6.69
N PHE A 20 2.00 -6.82 -6.44
CA PHE A 20 2.95 -7.67 -7.15
C PHE A 20 2.42 -9.10 -7.23
N SER A 21 3.07 -9.92 -8.05
CA SER A 21 2.75 -11.34 -8.19
C SER A 21 3.96 -12.19 -7.82
N VAL A 22 3.73 -13.30 -7.13
CA VAL A 22 4.73 -14.31 -6.79
C VAL A 22 4.81 -15.47 -7.80
N LYS A 23 3.91 -15.52 -8.80
CA LYS A 23 3.86 -16.52 -9.87
C LYS A 23 3.85 -17.99 -9.41
N CYS A 24 3.31 -18.27 -8.23
CA CYS A 24 3.07 -19.61 -7.72
C CYS A 24 1.74 -19.66 -6.98
N HIS A 25 1.13 -20.85 -6.91
CA HIS A 25 -0.04 -21.07 -6.07
C HIS A 25 0.37 -21.07 -4.60
N LEU A 26 -0.42 -20.40 -3.76
CA LEU A 26 -0.14 -20.26 -2.32
C LEU A 26 -1.22 -20.98 -1.51
N ASN A 27 -0.79 -21.96 -0.72
CA ASN A 27 -1.68 -22.59 0.25
C ASN A 27 -1.86 -21.67 1.46
N LEU A 28 -2.99 -20.97 1.50
CA LEU A 28 -3.30 -19.99 2.54
C LEU A 28 -3.35 -20.59 3.95
N ARG A 29 -3.80 -21.84 4.10
CA ARG A 29 -3.80 -22.52 5.41
C ARG A 29 -2.37 -22.78 5.89
N GLN A 30 -1.48 -23.24 5.01
CA GLN A 30 -0.08 -23.46 5.35
C GLN A 30 0.60 -22.16 5.77
N ILE A 31 0.32 -21.05 5.07
CA ILE A 31 0.84 -19.72 5.46
C ILE A 31 0.27 -19.28 6.80
N ALA A 32 -1.01 -19.54 7.09
CA ALA A 32 -1.62 -19.19 8.36
C ALA A 32 -1.04 -19.99 9.54
N LEU A 33 -0.71 -21.27 9.33
CA LEU A 33 -0.16 -22.15 10.37
C LEU A 33 1.32 -21.89 10.65
N ASN A 34 2.11 -21.65 9.60
CA ASN A 34 3.58 -21.56 9.72
C ASN A 34 4.10 -20.11 9.68
N GLY A 35 3.26 -19.17 9.25
CA GLY A 35 3.63 -17.77 9.12
C GLY A 35 3.59 -17.01 10.44
N VAL A 36 4.38 -15.93 10.53
CA VAL A 36 4.47 -15.08 11.72
C VAL A 36 3.74 -13.77 11.47
N ASN A 37 2.97 -13.31 12.46
CA ASN A 37 2.13 -12.10 12.36
C ASN A 37 1.12 -12.18 11.21
N VAL A 38 0.50 -13.35 11.09
CA VAL A 38 -0.47 -13.68 10.05
C VAL A 38 -1.85 -13.81 10.66
N GLU A 39 -2.84 -13.22 10.00
CA GLU A 39 -4.26 -13.40 10.30
C GLU A 39 -4.94 -13.99 9.06
N PHE A 40 -5.63 -15.12 9.25
CA PHE A 40 -6.39 -15.78 8.18
C PHE A 40 -7.88 -15.81 8.53
N ARG A 41 -8.69 -15.09 7.74
CA ARG A 41 -10.15 -15.15 7.80
C ARG A 41 -10.66 -15.85 6.56
N ARG A 42 -11.28 -17.02 6.74
CA ARG A 42 -11.77 -17.85 5.62
C ARG A 42 -12.77 -17.11 4.73
N GLU A 43 -13.60 -16.25 5.32
CA GLU A 43 -14.60 -15.43 4.62
C GLU A 43 -13.99 -14.52 3.55
N ASN A 44 -12.78 -14.01 3.79
CA ASN A 44 -12.15 -13.01 2.91
C ASN A 44 -11.35 -13.65 1.77
N GLY A 45 -11.15 -14.98 1.77
CA GLY A 45 -10.37 -15.68 0.75
C GLY A 45 -8.90 -15.23 0.65
N MET A 46 -8.37 -14.57 1.68
CA MET A 46 -7.01 -14.03 1.69
C MET A 46 -6.36 -14.15 3.08
N VAL A 47 -5.04 -14.13 3.07
CA VAL A 47 -4.22 -14.07 4.28
C VAL A 47 -3.67 -12.65 4.46
N THR A 48 -3.78 -12.13 5.67
CA THR A 48 -3.21 -10.82 6.03
C THR A 48 -1.92 -11.04 6.80
N MET A 49 -0.81 -10.48 6.33
CA MET A 49 0.49 -10.56 7.02
C MET A 49 1.02 -9.16 7.33
N LYS A 50 1.36 -8.92 8.61
CA LYS A 50 1.85 -7.62 9.08
C LYS A 50 3.37 -7.63 9.23
N LEU A 51 4.00 -6.52 8.84
CA LEU A 51 5.42 -6.29 8.98
C LEU A 51 5.64 -5.05 9.85
N ARG A 52 6.64 -5.09 10.76
CA ARG A 52 6.94 -3.95 11.63
C ARG A 52 7.82 -2.88 10.98
N ARG A 53 8.73 -3.27 10.08
CA ARG A 53 9.66 -2.35 9.40
C ARG A 53 9.78 -2.72 7.91
N PRO A 54 9.37 -1.86 6.97
CA PRO A 54 8.43 -0.75 7.18
C PRO A 54 7.11 -1.28 7.80
N TYR A 55 6.38 -0.41 8.50
CA TYR A 55 5.10 -0.79 9.10
C TYR A 55 4.07 -0.94 7.99
N THR A 56 3.84 -2.16 7.55
CA THR A 56 2.99 -2.45 6.39
C THR A 56 2.13 -3.66 6.64
N THR A 57 1.05 -3.75 5.86
CA THR A 57 0.17 -4.92 5.83
C THR A 57 0.13 -5.46 4.41
N ALA A 58 0.27 -6.78 4.26
CA ALA A 58 0.12 -7.47 2.99
C ALA A 58 -1.12 -8.35 3.00
N SER A 59 -1.94 -8.20 1.96
CA SER A 59 -3.02 -9.11 1.61
C SER A 59 -2.49 -10.10 0.57
N ILE A 60 -2.58 -11.39 0.86
CA ILE A 60 -2.00 -12.48 0.07
C ILE A 60 -3.14 -13.40 -0.38
N TRP A 61 -3.29 -13.57 -1.70
CA TRP A 61 -4.30 -14.44 -2.29
C TRP A 61 -3.69 -15.77 -2.75
N SER A 62 -4.50 -16.82 -2.80
CA SER A 62 -4.08 -18.16 -3.25
C SER A 62 -3.55 -18.18 -4.68
N SER A 63 -3.99 -17.23 -5.51
CA SER A 63 -3.50 -17.00 -6.88
C SER A 63 -2.04 -16.52 -6.96
N GLY A 64 -1.43 -16.19 -5.82
CA GLY A 64 -0.09 -15.61 -5.79
C GLY A 64 -0.06 -14.12 -6.13
N ARG A 65 -1.21 -13.45 -6.17
CA ARG A 65 -1.26 -11.98 -6.10
C ARG A 65 -1.01 -11.55 -4.66
N VAL A 66 -0.29 -10.45 -4.50
CA VAL A 66 -0.06 -9.80 -3.21
C VAL A 66 -0.29 -8.31 -3.37
N THR A 67 -0.94 -7.70 -2.38
CA THR A 67 -1.16 -6.26 -2.28
C THR A 67 -0.61 -5.82 -0.94
N CYS A 68 0.18 -4.76 -0.92
CA CYS A 68 0.77 -4.21 0.28
C CYS A 68 0.31 -2.77 0.46
N THR A 69 -0.05 -2.43 1.69
CA THR A 69 -0.56 -1.12 2.10
C THR A 69 0.19 -0.63 3.34
N GLY A 70 0.19 0.70 3.54
CA GLY A 70 0.76 1.32 4.75
C GLY A 70 2.18 1.87 4.61
N ALA A 71 2.81 1.73 3.45
CA ALA A 71 4.09 2.39 3.19
C ALA A 71 3.88 3.91 2.99
N THR A 72 4.83 4.74 3.42
CA THR A 72 4.75 6.21 3.23
C THR A 72 5.53 6.70 2.01
N SER A 73 6.20 5.80 1.29
CA SER A 73 6.92 6.10 0.05
C SER A 73 6.95 4.89 -0.87
N GLU A 74 7.20 5.12 -2.16
CA GLU A 74 7.35 4.06 -3.15
C GLU A 74 8.51 3.12 -2.80
N ASP A 75 9.65 3.68 -2.36
CA ASP A 75 10.83 2.88 -1.99
C ASP A 75 10.52 1.97 -0.80
N GLN A 76 9.85 2.49 0.23
CA GLN A 76 9.41 1.66 1.35
C GLN A 76 8.43 0.57 0.89
N ALA A 77 7.49 0.89 0.00
CA ALA A 77 6.55 -0.09 -0.55
C ALA A 77 7.28 -1.21 -1.30
N LYS A 78 8.32 -0.87 -2.06
CA LYS A 78 9.16 -1.83 -2.81
C LYS A 78 9.99 -2.72 -1.88
N VAL A 79 10.55 -2.14 -0.81
CA VAL A 79 11.27 -2.90 0.23
C VAL A 79 10.31 -3.84 0.96
N ALA A 80 9.13 -3.37 1.36
CA ALA A 80 8.10 -4.18 2.00
C ALA A 80 7.71 -5.37 1.11
N ALA A 81 7.39 -5.11 -0.16
CA ALA A 81 6.99 -6.11 -1.14
C ALA A 81 8.05 -7.22 -1.29
N ARG A 82 9.34 -6.85 -1.37
CA ARG A 82 10.45 -7.83 -1.40
C ARG A 82 10.56 -8.63 -0.12
N ARG A 83 10.36 -8.01 1.05
CA ARG A 83 10.36 -8.71 2.34
C ARG A 83 9.23 -9.71 2.45
N TYR A 84 8.03 -9.37 1.98
CA TYR A 84 6.90 -10.29 1.90
C TYR A 84 7.18 -11.48 0.98
N ALA A 85 7.73 -11.23 -0.21
CA ALA A 85 8.14 -12.29 -1.12
C ALA A 85 9.19 -13.22 -0.47
N ARG A 86 10.17 -12.66 0.24
CA ARG A 86 11.20 -13.43 0.94
C ARG A 86 10.64 -14.25 2.11
N ALA A 87 9.66 -13.73 2.84
CA ALA A 87 8.99 -14.47 3.90
C ALA A 87 8.25 -15.68 3.32
N LEU A 88 7.55 -15.52 2.20
CA LEU A 88 6.91 -16.64 1.50
C LEU A 88 7.92 -17.66 0.97
N GLN A 89 9.10 -17.23 0.48
CA GLN A 89 10.18 -18.17 0.11
C GLN A 89 10.64 -19.02 1.29
N LYS A 90 10.81 -18.42 2.48
CA LYS A 90 11.22 -19.13 3.69
C LYS A 90 10.20 -20.15 4.18
N LEU A 91 8.93 -19.97 3.82
CA LEU A 91 7.86 -20.94 4.10
C LEU A 91 7.83 -22.12 3.11
N GLY A 92 8.74 -22.16 2.13
CA GLY A 92 8.89 -23.26 1.17
C GLY A 92 8.20 -23.03 -0.17
N PHE A 93 7.64 -21.84 -0.45
CA PHE A 93 7.00 -21.55 -1.73
C PHE A 93 8.01 -21.09 -2.79
N GLN A 94 7.86 -21.58 -4.02
CA GLN A 94 8.68 -21.16 -5.17
C GLN A 94 8.26 -19.78 -5.71
N VAL A 95 8.57 -18.74 -4.95
CA VAL A 95 8.17 -17.36 -5.23
C VAL A 95 9.10 -16.70 -6.24
N ARG A 96 8.52 -16.07 -7.26
CA ARG A 96 9.20 -15.14 -8.19
C ARG A 96 8.56 -13.76 -8.10
N PHE A 97 9.35 -12.74 -7.78
CA PHE A 97 8.86 -11.37 -7.71
C PHE A 97 8.66 -10.79 -9.12
N ARG A 98 7.41 -10.62 -9.56
CA ARG A 98 7.07 -10.02 -10.87
C ARG A 98 5.94 -9.00 -10.77
N ASN A 99 5.85 -8.15 -11.79
CA ASN A 99 4.75 -7.20 -12.00
C ASN A 99 4.49 -6.28 -10.80
N PHE A 100 5.56 -5.81 -10.15
CA PHE A 100 5.44 -4.78 -9.12
C PHE A 100 4.90 -3.50 -9.74
N ARG A 101 3.85 -2.94 -9.13
CA ARG A 101 3.26 -1.66 -9.51
C ARG A 101 2.73 -0.94 -8.29
N VAL A 102 2.81 0.38 -8.29
CA VAL A 102 2.03 1.23 -7.39
C VAL A 102 0.60 1.28 -7.93
N VAL A 103 -0.37 1.10 -7.05
CA VAL A 103 -1.81 1.05 -7.36
C VAL A 103 -2.51 2.33 -6.93
N ASN A 104 -2.14 2.86 -5.76
CA ASN A 104 -2.72 4.08 -5.23
C ASN A 104 -1.68 4.81 -4.37
N VAL A 105 -1.79 6.14 -4.33
CA VAL A 105 -1.01 7.03 -3.47
C VAL A 105 -1.97 8.02 -2.82
N LEU A 106 -1.95 8.08 -1.49
CA LEU A 106 -2.70 9.05 -0.70
C LEU A 106 -1.75 10.15 -0.22
N GLY A 107 -1.96 11.35 -0.75
CA GLY A 107 -1.30 12.58 -0.29
C GLY A 107 -2.26 13.44 0.52
N THR A 108 -1.75 14.13 1.53
CA THR A 108 -2.47 15.18 2.26
C THR A 108 -1.65 16.47 2.24
N CYS A 109 -2.33 17.59 2.01
CA CYS A 109 -1.73 18.91 2.13
C CYS A 109 -2.62 19.79 3.01
N ARG A 110 -2.05 20.88 3.52
CA ARG A 110 -2.76 21.91 4.25
C ARG A 110 -2.67 23.22 3.49
N MET A 111 -3.83 23.80 3.19
CA MET A 111 -3.89 25.12 2.55
C MET A 111 -3.59 26.21 3.57
N PRO A 112 -2.90 27.30 3.18
CA PRO A 112 -2.60 28.42 4.06
C PRO A 112 -3.83 29.28 4.38
N PHE A 113 -4.95 29.05 3.70
CA PHE A 113 -6.22 29.77 3.87
C PHE A 113 -7.40 28.81 4.07
N GLY A 114 -8.48 29.33 4.66
CA GLY A 114 -9.73 28.61 4.83
C GLY A 114 -10.57 28.60 3.55
N ILE A 115 -11.20 27.46 3.25
CA ILE A 115 -12.07 27.30 2.07
C ILE A 115 -13.53 27.34 2.51
N ARG A 116 -14.33 28.25 1.93
CA ARG A 116 -15.79 28.26 2.08
C ARG A 116 -16.41 27.21 1.17
N ILE A 117 -16.51 25.97 1.67
CA ILE A 117 -16.90 24.78 0.89
C ILE A 117 -18.23 24.97 0.14
N ILE A 118 -19.23 25.61 0.75
CA ILE A 118 -20.56 25.81 0.12
C ILE A 118 -20.47 26.72 -1.10
N ALA A 119 -19.76 27.86 -0.98
CA ALA A 119 -19.61 28.80 -2.09
C ALA A 119 -18.75 28.20 -3.21
N PHE A 120 -17.67 27.50 -2.82
CA PHE A 120 -16.80 26.80 -3.76
C PHE A 120 -17.55 25.72 -4.55
N SER A 121 -18.27 24.83 -3.87
CA SER A 121 -19.05 23.76 -4.50
C SER A 121 -20.15 24.30 -5.43
N LYS A 122 -20.85 25.38 -5.05
CA LYS A 122 -21.85 26.00 -5.93
C LYS A 122 -21.24 26.60 -7.20
N LYS A 123 -20.04 27.19 -7.10
CA LYS A 123 -19.35 27.82 -8.22
C LYS A 123 -18.77 26.80 -9.21
N TYR A 124 -18.33 25.64 -8.71
CA TYR A 124 -17.65 24.60 -9.48
C TYR A 124 -18.41 23.26 -9.43
N LYS A 125 -19.70 23.27 -9.77
CA LYS A 125 -20.55 22.06 -9.71
C LYS A 125 -20.19 20.97 -10.73
N GLU A 126 -19.55 21.35 -11.83
CA GLU A 126 -19.28 20.46 -12.99
C GLU A 126 -17.80 20.12 -13.15
N ALA A 127 -16.96 20.53 -12.20
CA ALA A 127 -15.53 20.23 -12.19
C ALA A 127 -15.23 18.84 -11.59
#